data_AF-A0A6P6MMW9-F1
#
_entry.id   AF-A0A6P6MMW9-F1
#
_cell.length_a   1.000
_cell.length_b   1.000
_cell.length_c   1.000
_cell.angle_alpha   90.00
_cell.angle_beta   90.00
_cell.angle_gamma   90.00
#
_symmetry.space_group_name_H-M   'P 1'
#
loop_
_entity.id
_entity.type
_entity.pdbx_description
1 polymer ?
#
loop_
_entity_poly.entity_id
_entity_poly.type
_entity_poly.pdbx_seq_one_letter_code
_entity_poly.pdbx_strand_id
1 'polypeptide(L)'
;MMSDKYLVECNIDDDEDDVKKIQPSPPPPPQFSSTSSLTPCESRDPWGLNKHLKIEFSDVLAEPASTHSSDRVWVYSGIGFESARLWGYRCVTALCAVPLSCLCGCLFALLACMHIWCVMPCIQVFHSCLPCVRSLWMSVVNIFITPFCTSVARCCSGVYVVFSKE
;
A
#
# COMPACT_ATOMS: atom_id res chain seq x y z
N MET A 1 -4.56 38.88 -10.51
CA MET A 1 -5.40 38.89 -11.73
C MET A 1 -5.33 37.50 -12.33
N MET A 2 -6.33 36.66 -12.07
CA MET A 2 -6.45 35.31 -12.60
C MET A 2 -7.07 35.44 -14.00
N SER A 3 -6.46 34.87 -15.04
CA SER A 3 -6.96 35.01 -16.42
C SER A 3 -8.24 34.22 -16.64
N ASP A 4 -9.21 34.84 -17.32
CA ASP A 4 -10.57 34.37 -17.61
C ASP A 4 -10.68 33.14 -18.55
N LYS A 5 -9.61 32.35 -18.70
CA LYS A 5 -9.55 31.20 -19.63
C LYS A 5 -10.05 29.87 -19.03
N TYR A 6 -10.61 29.90 -17.83
CA TYR A 6 -11.07 28.71 -17.11
C TYR A 6 -12.59 28.69 -16.84
N LEU A 7 -13.32 29.72 -17.27
CA LEU A 7 -14.78 29.70 -17.24
C LEU A 7 -15.28 29.11 -18.56
N VAL A 8 -15.52 27.80 -18.55
CA VAL A 8 -16.38 27.16 -19.53
C VAL A 8 -17.81 27.41 -19.08
N GLU A 9 -18.44 28.39 -19.70
CA GLU A 9 -19.89 28.62 -19.60
C GLU A 9 -20.58 27.45 -20.33
N CYS A 10 -21.16 26.50 -19.58
CA CYS A 10 -21.98 25.46 -20.17
C CYS A 10 -23.37 26.02 -20.50
N ASN A 11 -23.54 26.57 -21.71
CA ASN A 11 -24.87 26.75 -22.27
C ASN A 11 -25.41 25.37 -22.65
N ILE A 12 -26.51 24.99 -21.99
CA ILE A 12 -27.30 23.82 -22.34
C ILE A 12 -28.24 24.29 -23.44
N ASP A 13 -27.87 24.00 -24.69
CA ASP A 13 -28.79 24.01 -25.81
C ASP A 13 -29.04 22.54 -26.19
N ASP A 14 -30.24 22.09 -25.82
CA ASP A 14 -30.88 20.88 -26.34
C ASP A 14 -31.10 21.06 -27.86
N ASP A 15 -30.54 20.19 -28.70
CA ASP A 15 -31.11 19.79 -30.00
C ASP A 15 -30.28 18.65 -30.65
N GLU A 16 -30.98 17.79 -31.38
CA GLU A 16 -30.60 16.47 -31.89
C GLU A 16 -29.48 16.39 -32.96
N ASP A 17 -28.98 15.16 -33.14
CA ASP A 17 -28.41 14.56 -34.37
C ASP A 17 -27.42 15.38 -35.22
N ASP A 18 -26.13 14.98 -35.23
CA ASP A 18 -25.43 14.67 -36.49
C ASP A 18 -23.99 14.15 -36.29
N VAL A 19 -23.70 13.05 -36.99
CA VAL A 19 -22.37 12.45 -37.13
C VAL A 19 -21.47 13.36 -37.98
N LYS A 20 -20.39 13.90 -37.40
CA LYS A 20 -19.27 14.48 -38.17
C LYS A 20 -17.89 13.94 -37.78
N LYS A 21 -17.32 13.26 -38.78
CA LYS A 21 -15.97 12.71 -38.89
C LYS A 21 -14.92 13.83 -38.88
N ILE A 22 -13.96 13.80 -37.94
CA ILE A 22 -12.78 14.69 -37.92
C ILE A 22 -11.52 13.83 -37.75
N GLN A 23 -10.50 14.14 -38.56
CA GLN A 23 -9.22 13.45 -38.69
C GLN A 23 -8.39 13.35 -37.38
N PRO A 24 -7.51 12.33 -37.24
CA PRO A 24 -6.73 12.12 -36.03
C PRO A 24 -5.57 13.12 -35.89
N SER A 25 -5.52 13.81 -34.76
CA SER A 25 -4.35 14.55 -34.28
C SER A 25 -3.26 13.58 -33.77
N PRO A 26 -1.96 13.96 -33.82
CA PRO A 26 -0.87 13.09 -33.41
C PRO A 26 -0.98 12.70 -31.93
N PRO A 27 -0.59 11.47 -31.55
CA PRO A 27 -0.77 10.98 -30.19
C PRO A 27 0.05 11.81 -29.19
N PRO A 28 -0.55 12.24 -28.06
CA PRO A 28 0.20 12.85 -26.98
C PRO A 28 1.17 11.84 -26.35
N PRO A 29 2.29 12.32 -25.75
CA PRO A 29 3.29 11.48 -25.13
C PRO A 29 2.70 10.52 -24.06
N PRO A 30 3.29 9.33 -23.87
CA PRO A 30 2.70 8.17 -23.17
C PRO A 30 2.45 8.34 -21.66
N GLN A 31 2.49 9.56 -21.12
CA GLN A 31 2.32 9.83 -19.68
C GLN A 31 0.97 10.44 -19.30
N PHE A 32 0.04 10.65 -20.24
CA PHE A 32 -1.30 11.17 -19.95
C PHE A 32 -2.45 10.37 -20.58
N SER A 33 -2.22 9.09 -20.90
CA SER A 33 -3.31 8.15 -21.18
C SER A 33 -3.85 7.58 -19.86
N SER A 34 -4.58 8.40 -19.09
CA SER A 34 -5.53 7.86 -18.11
C SER A 34 -6.77 7.37 -18.86
N THR A 35 -6.58 6.41 -19.76
CA THR A 35 -7.67 5.48 -20.07
C THR A 35 -7.83 4.70 -18.79
N SER A 36 -8.85 5.05 -18.02
CA SER A 36 -9.48 4.16 -17.04
C SER A 36 -9.94 2.92 -17.80
N SER A 37 -8.98 2.08 -18.19
CA SER A 37 -9.24 0.73 -18.61
C SER A 37 -9.77 0.06 -17.36
N LEU A 38 -11.09 -0.09 -17.31
CA LEU A 38 -11.69 -1.24 -16.65
C LEU A 38 -10.78 -2.40 -17.02
N THR A 39 -10.01 -2.87 -16.04
CA THR A 39 -9.08 -3.97 -16.22
C THR A 39 -9.82 -5.04 -17.00
N PRO A 40 -9.37 -5.41 -18.22
CA PRO A 40 -9.87 -6.62 -18.85
C PRO A 40 -9.73 -7.69 -17.77
N CYS A 41 -10.83 -8.35 -17.40
CA CYS A 41 -10.77 -9.45 -16.45
C CYS A 41 -9.73 -10.41 -17.01
N GLU A 42 -8.53 -10.39 -16.42
CA GLU A 42 -7.39 -11.13 -16.96
C GLU A 42 -7.85 -12.56 -16.99
N SER A 43 -7.90 -13.15 -18.20
CA SER A 43 -8.43 -14.49 -18.37
C SER A 43 -7.63 -15.38 -17.43
N ARG A 44 -8.27 -15.88 -16.36
CA ARG A 44 -7.64 -16.74 -15.35
C ARG A 44 -7.05 -18.03 -15.95
N ASP A 45 -7.38 -18.28 -17.21
CA ASP A 45 -6.78 -19.28 -18.08
C ASP A 45 -6.38 -18.64 -19.42
N PRO A 46 -5.19 -18.06 -19.53
CA PRO A 46 -4.73 -17.38 -20.75
C PRO A 46 -4.56 -18.35 -21.94
N TRP A 47 -4.25 -19.61 -21.64
CA TRP A 47 -3.93 -20.65 -22.63
C TRP A 47 -5.12 -21.58 -22.93
N GLY A 48 -6.22 -21.43 -22.21
CA GLY A 48 -7.44 -22.22 -22.44
C GLY A 48 -7.26 -23.71 -22.17
N LEU A 49 -6.33 -24.12 -21.32
CA LEU A 49 -6.10 -25.53 -20.97
C LEU A 49 -7.19 -26.08 -20.04
N ASN A 50 -7.78 -25.22 -19.22
CA ASN A 50 -8.69 -25.58 -18.13
C ASN A 50 -10.15 -25.40 -18.53
N LYS A 51 -10.49 -25.58 -19.81
CA LYS A 51 -11.89 -25.49 -20.29
C LYS A 51 -12.82 -26.45 -19.54
N HIS A 52 -12.33 -27.61 -19.12
CA HIS A 52 -13.07 -28.60 -18.35
C HIS A 52 -13.39 -28.18 -16.91
N LEU A 53 -12.75 -27.13 -16.38
CA LEU A 53 -13.01 -26.58 -15.04
C LEU A 53 -13.92 -25.34 -15.08
N LYS A 54 -14.38 -24.93 -16.26
CA LYS A 54 -15.36 -23.85 -16.40
C LYS A 54 -16.71 -24.42 -16.04
N ILE A 55 -17.13 -24.14 -14.81
CA ILE A 55 -18.41 -24.56 -14.26
C ILE A 55 -19.37 -23.38 -14.38
N GLU A 56 -20.45 -23.54 -15.13
CA GLU A 56 -21.53 -22.57 -15.17
C GLU A 56 -22.50 -22.81 -14.00
N PHE A 57 -23.28 -21.79 -13.63
CA PHE A 57 -24.35 -21.93 -12.64
C PHE A 57 -25.34 -23.05 -13.01
N SER A 58 -25.65 -23.21 -14.30
CA SER A 58 -26.50 -24.27 -14.83
C SER A 58 -25.89 -25.67 -14.62
N ASP A 59 -24.56 -25.81 -14.73
CA ASP A 59 -23.84 -27.06 -14.48
C ASP A 59 -23.86 -27.47 -13.00
N VAL A 60 -23.90 -26.50 -12.07
CA VAL A 60 -23.98 -26.78 -10.62
C VAL A 60 -25.36 -27.28 -10.20
N LEU A 61 -26.42 -26.75 -10.81
CA LEU A 61 -27.79 -27.15 -10.50
C LEU A 61 -28.24 -28.41 -11.26
N ALA A 62 -27.61 -28.72 -12.40
CA ALA A 62 -27.81 -29.94 -13.19
C ALA A 62 -29.27 -30.26 -13.57
N GLU A 63 -30.11 -29.23 -13.76
CA GLU A 63 -31.49 -29.46 -14.20
C GLU A 63 -31.55 -29.73 -15.72
N PRO A 64 -32.27 -30.78 -16.16
CA PRO A 64 -32.43 -31.07 -17.58
C PRO A 64 -33.41 -30.09 -18.24
N ALA A 65 -33.02 -29.52 -19.39
CA ALA A 65 -33.78 -28.51 -20.14
C ALA A 65 -35.23 -28.92 -20.54
N SER A 66 -35.58 -30.21 -20.42
CA SER A 66 -36.89 -30.75 -20.77
C SER A 66 -37.90 -30.77 -19.61
N THR A 67 -37.49 -30.54 -18.36
CA THR A 67 -38.37 -30.64 -17.18
C THR A 67 -38.06 -29.53 -16.18
N HIS A 68 -37.98 -28.28 -16.65
CA HIS A 68 -37.84 -27.15 -15.75
C HIS A 68 -39.11 -26.94 -14.91
N SER A 69 -38.95 -26.88 -13.59
CA SER A 69 -40.01 -26.50 -12.66
C SER A 69 -40.20 -24.98 -12.71
N SER A 70 -41.24 -24.50 -13.39
CA SER A 70 -41.64 -23.09 -13.52
C SER A 70 -40.52 -22.12 -13.92
N ASP A 71 -40.49 -21.69 -15.19
CA ASP A 71 -39.48 -20.76 -15.77
C ASP A 71 -39.14 -19.55 -14.90
N ARG A 72 -40.10 -19.04 -14.13
CA ARG A 72 -39.89 -17.92 -13.21
C ARG A 72 -38.87 -18.24 -12.11
N VAL A 73 -38.92 -19.42 -11.51
CA VAL A 73 -38.02 -19.79 -10.39
C VAL A 73 -36.57 -19.88 -10.88
N TRP A 74 -36.35 -20.43 -12.08
CA TRP A 74 -35.04 -20.52 -12.70
C TRP A 74 -34.43 -19.16 -13.04
N VAL A 75 -35.25 -18.23 -13.56
CA VAL A 75 -34.80 -16.86 -13.85
C VAL A 75 -34.47 -16.13 -12.54
N TYR A 76 -35.34 -16.22 -11.53
CA TYR A 76 -35.11 -15.57 -10.24
C TYR A 76 -33.90 -16.15 -9.50
N SER A 77 -33.60 -17.45 -9.61
CA SER A 77 -32.42 -18.05 -8.96
C SER A 77 -31.11 -17.54 -9.58
N GLY A 78 -31.04 -17.39 -10.91
CA GLY A 78 -29.88 -16.80 -11.59
C GLY A 78 -29.66 -15.33 -11.24
N ILE A 79 -30.72 -14.52 -11.24
CA ILE A 79 -30.65 -13.10 -10.80
C ILE A 79 -30.30 -12.98 -9.32
N GLY A 80 -30.87 -13.85 -8.48
CA GLY A 80 -30.57 -13.93 -7.04
C GLY A 80 -29.11 -14.27 -6.78
N PHE A 81 -28.54 -15.23 -7.50
CA PHE A 81 -27.13 -15.61 -7.39
C PHE A 81 -26.18 -14.47 -7.77
N GLU A 82 -26.43 -13.82 -8.91
CA GLU A 82 -25.59 -12.72 -9.40
C GLU A 82 -25.64 -11.49 -8.48
N SER A 83 -26.84 -11.17 -8.00
CA SER A 83 -27.03 -10.09 -7.02
C SER A 83 -26.38 -10.43 -5.68
N ALA A 84 -26.58 -11.64 -5.15
CA ALA A 84 -25.94 -12.08 -3.90
C ALA A 84 -24.41 -12.05 -4.01
N ARG A 85 -23.85 -12.43 -5.16
CA ARG A 85 -22.41 -12.34 -5.44
C ARG A 85 -21.93 -10.89 -5.35
N LEU A 86 -22.56 -9.98 -6.09
CA LEU A 86 -22.15 -8.57 -6.12
C LEU A 86 -22.31 -7.88 -4.75
N TRP A 87 -23.47 -8.03 -4.13
CA TRP A 87 -23.78 -7.41 -2.85
C TRP A 87 -23.00 -8.06 -1.71
N GLY A 88 -22.75 -9.38 -1.76
CA GLY A 88 -21.92 -10.08 -0.79
C GLY A 88 -20.51 -9.49 -0.72
N TYR A 89 -19.83 -9.34 -1.86
CA TYR A 89 -18.49 -8.74 -1.89
C TYR A 89 -18.48 -7.30 -1.38
N ARG A 90 -19.48 -6.49 -1.76
CA ARG A 90 -19.59 -5.09 -1.31
C ARG A 90 -19.86 -4.98 0.19
N CYS A 91 -20.79 -5.77 0.72
CA CYS A 91 -21.13 -5.78 2.13
C CYS A 91 -19.96 -6.29 2.98
N VAL A 92 -19.30 -7.38 2.59
CA VAL A 92 -18.11 -7.89 3.30
C VAL A 92 -16.99 -6.85 3.28
N THR A 93 -16.73 -6.23 2.13
CA THR A 93 -15.69 -5.20 2.03
C THR A 93 -16.03 -3.99 2.89
N ALA A 94 -17.26 -3.48 2.85
CA ALA A 94 -17.67 -2.33 3.65
C ALA A 94 -17.63 -2.67 5.16
N LEU A 95 -18.14 -3.84 5.54
CA LEU A 95 -18.20 -4.29 6.93
C LEU A 95 -16.81 -4.55 7.50
N CYS A 96 -15.83 -4.97 6.70
CA CYS A 96 -14.46 -5.18 7.18
C CYS A 96 -13.61 -3.91 7.07
N ALA A 97 -13.70 -3.16 5.97
CA ALA A 97 -12.86 -2.00 5.70
C ALA A 97 -13.17 -0.82 6.64
N VAL A 98 -14.45 -0.55 6.92
CA VAL A 98 -14.85 0.57 7.78
C VAL A 98 -14.35 0.40 9.22
N PRO A 99 -14.62 -0.71 9.94
CA PRO A 99 -14.12 -0.87 11.29
C PRO A 99 -12.60 -0.99 11.33
N LEU A 100 -11.97 -1.65 10.33
CA LEU A 100 -10.51 -1.74 10.30
C LEU A 100 -9.86 -0.37 10.11
N SER A 101 -10.43 0.49 9.25
CA SER A 101 -9.99 1.87 9.09
C SER A 101 -10.18 2.67 10.38
N CYS A 102 -11.30 2.49 11.07
CA CYS A 102 -11.57 3.14 12.36
C CYS A 102 -10.55 2.70 13.43
N LEU A 103 -10.32 1.40 13.56
CA LEU A 103 -9.33 0.83 14.49
C LEU A 103 -7.92 1.35 14.19
N CYS A 104 -7.51 1.39 12.92
CA CYS A 104 -6.23 1.93 12.51
C CYS A 104 -6.10 3.43 12.86
N GLY A 105 -7.14 4.22 12.59
CA GLY A 105 -7.18 5.64 12.96
C GLY A 105 -7.08 5.87 14.46
N CYS A 106 -7.81 5.07 15.27
CA CYS A 106 -7.73 5.12 16.73
C CYS A 106 -6.33 4.76 17.24
N LEU A 107 -5.72 3.69 16.72
CA LEU A 107 -4.35 3.29 17.08
C LEU A 107 -3.35 4.40 16.73
N PHE A 108 -3.47 5.00 15.55
CA PHE A 108 -2.63 6.12 15.13
C PHE A 108 -2.79 7.33 16.06
N ALA A 109 -4.02 7.67 16.46
CA ALA A 109 -4.27 8.76 17.39
C ALA A 109 -3.66 8.50 18.77
N LEU A 110 -3.76 7.26 19.29
CA LEU A 110 -3.14 6.86 20.56
C LEU A 110 -1.61 6.91 20.48
N LEU A 111 -1.02 6.42 19.39
CA LEU A 111 0.42 6.49 19.15
C LEU A 111 0.90 7.94 19.05
N ALA A 112 0.17 8.81 18.36
CA ALA A 112 0.49 10.23 18.27
C ALA A 112 0.42 10.92 19.64
N CYS A 113 -0.61 10.61 20.43
CA CYS A 113 -0.74 11.08 21.80
C CYS A 113 0.47 10.63 22.65
N MET A 114 0.76 9.33 22.68
CA MET A 114 1.93 8.80 23.40
C MET A 114 3.24 9.40 22.90
N HIS A 115 3.37 9.67 21.60
CA HIS A 115 4.57 10.28 21.04
C HIS A 115 4.77 11.70 21.57
N ILE A 116 3.73 12.54 21.54
CA ILE A 116 3.80 13.93 22.00
C ILE A 116 4.02 14.00 23.52
N TRP A 117 3.28 13.20 24.29
CA TRP A 117 3.24 13.32 25.75
C TRP A 117 4.27 12.46 26.48
N CYS A 118 4.73 11.36 25.88
CA CYS A 118 5.70 10.45 26.52
C CYS A 118 7.04 10.43 25.76
N VAL A 119 7.02 10.20 24.43
CA VAL A 119 8.27 10.01 23.67
C VAL A 119 9.09 11.30 23.59
N MET A 120 8.47 12.44 23.27
CA MET A 120 9.16 13.74 23.22
C MET A 120 9.85 14.11 24.55
N PRO A 121 9.17 14.08 25.72
CA PRO A 121 9.86 14.36 26.99
C PRO A 121 10.89 13.29 27.34
N CYS A 122 10.66 12.01 27.04
CA CYS A 122 11.68 10.97 27.21
C CYS A 122 12.93 11.27 26.39
N ILE A 123 12.80 11.63 25.12
CA ILE A 123 13.94 12.01 24.25
C ILE A 123 14.68 13.21 24.85
N GLN A 124 13.96 14.21 25.37
CA GLN A 124 14.57 15.38 25.99
C GLN A 124 15.35 15.02 27.26
N VAL A 125 14.81 14.12 28.09
CA VAL A 125 15.51 13.59 29.28
C VAL A 125 16.72 12.76 28.87
N PHE A 126 16.61 11.89 27.86
CA PHE A 126 17.75 11.15 27.32
C PHE A 126 18.84 12.09 26.83
N HIS A 127 18.48 13.13 26.06
CA HIS A 127 19.45 14.11 25.59
C HIS A 127 20.12 14.87 26.74
N SER A 128 19.40 15.12 27.83
CA SER A 128 19.94 15.74 29.04
C SER A 128 20.84 14.79 29.84
N CYS A 129 20.58 13.48 29.78
CA CYS A 129 21.34 12.44 30.47
C CYS A 129 22.60 12.01 29.69
N LEU A 130 22.58 12.08 28.34
CA LEU A 130 23.68 11.69 27.46
C LEU A 130 25.04 12.33 27.85
N PRO A 131 25.13 13.64 28.15
CA PRO A 131 26.37 14.26 28.62
C PRO A 131 26.87 13.69 29.96
N CYS A 132 25.96 13.34 30.87
CA CYS A 132 26.30 12.72 32.15
C CYS A 132 26.88 11.32 31.93
N VAL A 133 26.22 10.50 31.12
CA VAL A 133 26.70 9.16 30.75
C VAL A 133 28.05 9.26 30.04
N ARG A 134 28.22 10.21 29.12
CA ARG A 134 29.49 10.47 28.45
C ARG A 134 30.59 10.83 29.45
N SER A 135 30.29 11.70 30.41
CA SER A 135 31.25 12.10 31.45
C SER A 135 31.69 10.91 32.29
N LEU A 136 30.73 10.11 32.79
CA LEU A 136 31.00 8.89 33.55
C LEU A 136 31.83 7.88 32.72
N TRP A 137 31.49 7.70 31.45
CA TRP A 137 32.23 6.84 30.54
C TRP A 137 33.67 7.30 30.36
N MET A 138 33.88 8.60 30.14
CA MET A 138 35.23 9.16 30.04
C MET A 138 36.02 8.99 31.33
N SER A 139 35.39 9.14 32.50
CA SER A 139 36.03 8.86 33.79
C SER A 139 36.45 7.40 33.93
N VAL A 140 35.58 6.45 33.57
CA VAL A 140 35.90 5.01 33.61
C VAL A 140 37.05 4.69 32.66
N VAL A 141 37.00 5.17 31.41
CA VAL A 141 38.09 5.00 30.44
C VAL A 141 39.39 5.56 30.99
N ASN A 142 39.35 6.74 31.62
CA ASN A 142 40.57 7.36 32.13
C ASN A 142 41.15 6.65 33.36
N ILE A 143 40.31 6.08 34.23
CA ILE A 143 40.76 5.38 35.44
C ILE A 143 41.27 3.97 35.13
N PHE A 144 40.66 3.25 34.19
CA PHE A 144 41.01 1.85 33.92
C PHE A 144 41.84 1.68 32.66
N ILE A 145 41.35 2.22 31.54
CA ILE A 145 41.91 1.95 30.21
C ILE A 145 43.20 2.75 30.00
N THR A 146 43.24 4.04 30.38
CA THR A 146 44.45 4.87 30.23
C THR A 146 45.66 4.30 30.96
N PRO A 147 45.62 3.96 32.26
CA PRO A 147 46.81 3.42 32.94
C PRO A 147 47.16 2.01 32.44
N PHE A 148 46.18 1.19 32.07
CA PHE A 148 46.43 -0.12 31.48
C PHE A 148 47.19 -0.01 30.15
N CYS A 149 46.67 0.78 29.20
CA CYS A 149 47.32 1.01 27.91
C CYS A 149 48.69 1.68 28.07
N THR A 150 48.84 2.62 29.00
CA THR A 150 50.13 3.27 29.28
C THR A 150 51.15 2.27 29.84
N SER A 151 50.72 1.36 30.71
CA SER A 151 51.57 0.31 31.27
C SER A 151 52.02 -0.67 30.18
N VAL A 152 51.09 -1.14 29.34
CA VAL A 152 51.40 -2.01 28.19
C VAL A 152 52.36 -1.29 27.22
N ALA A 153 52.11 -0.02 26.92
CA ALA A 153 52.98 0.77 26.05
C ALA A 153 54.40 0.91 26.62
N ARG A 154 54.56 1.08 27.95
CA ARG A 154 55.86 1.09 28.65
C ARG A 154 56.55 -0.28 28.62
N CYS A 155 55.81 -1.38 28.73
CA CYS A 155 56.38 -2.72 28.58
C CYS A 155 56.87 -2.96 27.14
N CYS A 156 56.13 -2.49 26.14
CA CYS A 156 56.48 -2.66 24.74
C CYS A 156 57.51 -1.63 24.22
N SER A 157 57.73 -0.51 24.91
CA SER A 157 58.64 0.56 24.43
C SER A 157 60.12 0.16 24.41
N GLY A 158 60.50 -0.95 25.06
CA GLY A 158 61.86 -1.50 25.02
C GLY A 158 62.13 -2.44 23.84
N VAL A 159 61.14 -2.74 23.00
CA VAL A 159 61.29 -3.67 21.87
C VAL A 159 61.65 -2.89 20.61
N TYR A 160 62.94 -2.87 20.27
CA TYR A 160 63.44 -2.30 19.01
C TYR A 160 63.47 -3.38 17.94
N VAL A 161 62.58 -3.31 16.96
CA VAL A 161 62.56 -4.23 15.83
C VAL A 161 63.52 -3.71 14.76
N VAL A 162 64.68 -4.35 14.62
CA VAL A 162 65.63 -4.06 13.54
C VAL A 162 65.28 -4.96 12.35
N PHE A 163 64.77 -4.37 11.28
CA PHE A 163 64.45 -5.10 10.05
C PHE A 163 65.71 -5.22 9.20
N SER A 164 66.27 -6.42 9.10
CA SER A 164 67.37 -6.71 8.18
C SER A 164 66.78 -6.93 6.79
N LYS A 165 67.24 -6.15 5.81
CA LYS A 165 66.80 -6.24 4.41
C LYS A 165 67.79 -7.12 3.64
N GLU A 166 67.32 -8.29 3.19
CA GLU A 166 67.97 -9.08 2.13
C GLU A 166 67.86 -8.37 0.77
#